data_AF-A0A6P3HD88-F1
#
_entry.id   AF-A0A6P3HD88-F1
#
_cell.length_a   1.000
_cell.length_b   1.000
_cell.length_c   1.000
_cell.angle_alpha   90.00
_cell.angle_beta   90.00
_cell.angle_gamma   90.00
#
_symmetry.space_group_name_H-M   'P 1'
#
loop_
_entity.id
_entity.type
_entity.pdbx_description
1 polymer ?
#
loop_
_entity_poly.entity_id
_entity_poly.type
_entity_poly.pdbx_seq_one_letter_code
_entity_poly.pdbx_strand_id
1 'polypeptide(L)'
;MQTVVCSKPGSARKLELRIRLFCRNVLLDHWTHRSDSAFWLTCILKPWPMVNQARLLYIIFGPISPQDGQVVWQKMIEGPTDESCLKGLAEAIKLLYDTGTKEWTADDVISLVDELSVVPREWLLENNARLLILSGNNICFTFMASKAVNGRTIELAKLIVFLALVSEKELYCMDWAVKMMQKVCKVFSTPVERNNFLQSVADAFACAIMEMLQLVMSGDGDDDDRSFMNLFHLVQAQASFHKEVLYLTMNVLPS
;
A
#
# COMPACT_ATOMS: atom_id res chain seq x y z
N MET A 1 -24.13 9.95 5.38
CA MET A 1 -23.04 8.97 5.17
C MET A 1 -23.55 7.62 4.66
N GLN A 2 -24.62 7.04 5.23
CA GLN A 2 -25.17 5.72 4.82
C GLN A 2 -25.34 5.54 3.31
N THR A 3 -25.98 6.50 2.63
CA THR A 3 -26.17 6.45 1.17
C THR A 3 -24.85 6.26 0.41
N VAL A 4 -23.79 6.95 0.82
CA VAL A 4 -22.50 6.89 0.12
C VAL A 4 -21.80 5.56 0.38
N VAL A 5 -21.72 5.13 1.63
CA VAL A 5 -21.01 3.89 1.98
C VAL A 5 -21.71 2.63 1.46
N CYS A 6 -23.04 2.65 1.34
CA CYS A 6 -23.82 1.53 0.80
C CYS A 6 -23.93 1.55 -0.74
N SER A 7 -23.71 2.69 -1.39
CA SER A 7 -23.76 2.82 -2.84
C SER A 7 -22.47 2.35 -3.52
N LYS A 8 -22.50 2.27 -4.86
CA LYS A 8 -21.29 2.02 -5.66
C LYS A 8 -20.33 3.21 -5.49
N PRO A 9 -19.03 2.98 -5.20
CA PRO A 9 -18.05 4.06 -5.13
C PRO A 9 -18.06 4.95 -6.38
N GLY A 10 -18.12 6.26 -6.20
CA GLY A 10 -18.15 7.25 -7.27
C GLY A 10 -19.52 7.46 -7.91
N SER A 11 -20.58 6.78 -7.43
CA SER A 11 -21.97 7.00 -7.90
C SER A 11 -22.61 8.26 -7.31
N ALA A 12 -22.13 8.71 -6.15
CA ALA A 12 -22.66 9.86 -5.41
C ALA A 12 -21.59 10.93 -5.20
N ARG A 13 -20.81 11.27 -6.24
CA ARG A 13 -19.60 12.13 -6.16
C ARG A 13 -19.82 13.46 -5.41
N LYS A 14 -20.95 14.14 -5.65
CA LYS A 14 -21.30 15.38 -4.95
C LYS A 14 -21.46 15.17 -3.44
N LEU A 15 -22.04 14.06 -3.04
CA LEU A 15 -22.24 13.72 -1.63
C LEU A 15 -20.94 13.22 -0.98
N GLU A 16 -20.13 12.44 -1.70
CA GLU A 16 -18.77 12.06 -1.30
C GLU A 16 -17.93 13.30 -0.98
N LEU A 17 -17.89 14.28 -1.89
CA LEU A 17 -17.19 15.54 -1.70
C LEU A 17 -17.72 16.31 -0.48
N ARG A 18 -19.05 16.40 -0.30
CA ARG A 18 -19.64 17.06 0.88
C ARG A 18 -19.24 16.37 2.19
N ILE A 19 -19.25 15.03 2.22
CA ILE A 19 -18.81 14.25 3.40
C ILE A 19 -17.34 14.53 3.68
N ARG A 20 -16.48 14.47 2.66
CA ARG A 20 -15.05 14.77 2.79
C ARG A 20 -14.83 16.16 3.40
N LEU A 21 -15.42 17.19 2.79
CA LEU A 21 -15.26 18.58 3.25
C LEU A 21 -15.78 18.76 4.67
N PHE A 22 -16.90 18.15 5.03
CA PHE A 22 -17.41 18.19 6.39
C PHE A 22 -16.45 17.52 7.38
N CYS A 23 -16.02 16.28 7.10
CA CYS A 23 -15.09 15.58 8.00
C CYS A 23 -13.75 16.33 8.14
N ARG A 24 -13.15 16.75 7.03
CA ARG A 24 -11.86 17.47 7.01
C ARG A 24 -11.98 18.84 7.69
N ASN A 25 -12.90 19.68 7.20
CA ASN A 25 -12.97 21.10 7.60
C ASN A 25 -13.82 21.36 8.85
N VAL A 26 -14.42 20.35 9.47
CA VAL A 26 -15.19 20.55 10.72
C VAL A 26 -14.66 19.65 11.82
N LEU A 27 -14.31 18.40 11.51
CA LEU A 27 -14.02 17.39 12.53
C LEU A 27 -12.54 17.03 12.67
N LEU A 28 -11.68 17.26 11.67
CA LEU A 28 -10.33 16.66 11.64
C LEU A 28 -9.18 17.68 11.56
N ASP A 29 -9.26 18.69 10.70
CA ASP A 29 -8.10 19.50 10.32
C ASP A 29 -7.74 20.62 11.32
N HIS A 30 -8.58 20.85 12.34
CA HIS A 30 -8.42 21.97 13.28
C HIS A 30 -7.65 21.63 14.55
N TRP A 31 -7.38 20.35 14.79
CA TRP A 31 -6.82 19.91 16.07
C TRP A 31 -5.30 20.01 16.07
N THR A 32 -4.75 20.61 17.12
CA THR A 32 -3.30 20.70 17.36
C THR A 32 -2.74 19.39 17.90
N HIS A 33 -3.53 18.67 18.69
CA HIS A 33 -3.13 17.39 19.29
C HIS A 33 -3.57 16.23 18.41
N ARG A 34 -2.62 15.34 18.09
CA ARG A 34 -2.89 14.11 17.32
C ARG A 34 -3.97 13.23 17.97
N SER A 35 -4.05 13.21 19.30
CA SER A 35 -5.09 12.46 20.02
C SER A 35 -6.50 12.87 19.66
N ASP A 36 -6.75 14.17 19.43
CA ASP A 36 -8.07 14.69 19.14
C ASP A 36 -8.48 14.33 17.70
N SER A 37 -7.57 14.48 16.73
CA SER A 37 -7.80 14.00 15.37
C SER A 37 -8.08 12.50 15.33
N ALA A 38 -7.36 11.71 16.14
CA ALA A 38 -7.56 10.26 16.21
C ALA A 38 -8.92 9.90 16.84
N PHE A 39 -9.32 10.62 17.90
CA PHE A 39 -10.64 10.45 18.52
C PHE A 39 -11.75 10.69 17.50
N TRP A 40 -11.76 11.84 16.81
CA TRP A 40 -12.80 12.15 15.82
C TRP A 40 -12.81 11.20 14.64
N LEU A 41 -11.64 10.83 14.13
CA LEU A 41 -11.54 9.83 13.07
C LEU A 41 -12.12 8.49 13.53
N THR A 42 -11.87 8.09 14.77
CA THR A 42 -12.43 6.87 15.34
C THR A 42 -13.94 6.93 15.46
N CYS A 43 -14.50 8.04 15.96
CA CYS A 43 -15.95 8.26 16.03
C CYS A 43 -16.63 8.24 14.65
N ILE A 44 -15.93 8.70 13.59
CA ILE A 44 -16.44 8.64 12.22
C ILE A 44 -16.48 7.19 11.70
N LEU A 45 -15.44 6.40 11.97
CA LEU A 45 -15.25 5.07 11.36
C LEU A 45 -15.93 3.95 12.14
N LYS A 46 -15.70 3.82 13.45
CA LYS A 46 -16.13 2.65 14.25
C LYS A 46 -17.63 2.32 14.22
N PRO A 47 -18.57 3.28 14.02
CA PRO A 47 -19.98 2.93 13.86
C PRO A 47 -20.31 2.08 12.63
N TRP A 48 -19.38 1.94 11.68
CA TRP A 48 -19.60 1.25 10.41
C TRP A 48 -18.93 -0.12 10.36
N PRO A 49 -19.45 -1.09 9.58
CA PRO A 49 -18.73 -2.32 9.26
C PRO A 49 -17.39 -2.05 8.55
N MET A 50 -16.40 -2.94 8.69
CA MET A 50 -15.01 -2.72 8.22
C MET A 50 -14.92 -2.25 6.76
N VAL A 51 -15.66 -2.87 5.84
CA VAL A 51 -15.73 -2.47 4.41
C VAL A 51 -16.13 -0.99 4.25
N ASN A 52 -17.09 -0.53 5.06
CA ASN A 52 -17.57 0.85 5.04
C ASN A 52 -16.61 1.80 5.74
N GLN A 53 -15.85 1.33 6.73
CA GLN A 53 -14.74 2.10 7.32
C GLN A 53 -13.67 2.39 6.26
N ALA A 54 -13.24 1.38 5.50
CA ALA A 54 -12.29 1.54 4.41
C ALA A 54 -12.79 2.54 3.37
N ARG A 55 -14.06 2.41 2.95
CA ARG A 55 -14.70 3.37 2.02
C ARG A 55 -14.69 4.79 2.55
N LEU A 56 -15.08 5.01 3.81
CA LEU A 56 -15.07 6.34 4.42
C LEU A 56 -13.67 6.91 4.51
N LEU A 57 -12.70 6.09 4.94
CA LEU A 57 -11.31 6.51 5.02
C LEU A 57 -10.79 6.96 3.64
N TYR A 58 -11.09 6.22 2.58
CA TYR A 58 -10.75 6.61 1.22
C TYR A 58 -11.48 7.89 0.76
N ILE A 59 -12.76 8.07 1.07
CA ILE A 59 -13.49 9.30 0.75
C ILE A 59 -12.84 10.51 1.41
N ILE A 60 -12.46 10.37 2.69
CA ILE A 60 -11.94 11.48 3.49
C ILE A 60 -10.49 11.83 3.11
N PHE A 61 -9.64 10.84 2.81
CA PHE A 61 -8.19 11.04 2.66
C PHE A 61 -7.60 10.58 1.33
N GLY A 62 -8.35 9.85 0.50
CA GLY A 62 -7.89 9.33 -0.78
C GLY A 62 -7.66 10.43 -1.84
N PRO A 63 -7.13 10.03 -3.01
CA PRO A 63 -6.81 10.93 -4.12
C PRO A 63 -8.01 11.77 -4.59
N ILE A 64 -7.73 13.02 -4.96
CA ILE A 64 -8.74 13.97 -5.46
C ILE A 64 -8.35 14.53 -6.82
N SER A 65 -9.36 14.94 -7.59
CA SER A 65 -9.18 15.68 -8.83
C SER A 65 -8.71 17.10 -8.48
N PRO A 66 -7.61 17.60 -9.08
CA PRO A 66 -7.16 18.96 -8.85
C PRO A 66 -8.13 20.01 -9.44
N GLN A 67 -9.01 19.63 -10.36
CA GLN A 67 -9.95 20.54 -11.02
C GLN A 67 -11.16 20.87 -10.13
N ASP A 68 -11.70 19.89 -9.41
CA ASP A 68 -12.96 20.06 -8.68
C ASP A 68 -12.97 19.47 -7.26
N GLY A 69 -11.86 18.89 -6.81
CA GLY A 69 -11.70 18.28 -5.49
C GLY A 69 -12.44 16.97 -5.29
N GLN A 70 -13.08 16.40 -6.32
CA GLN A 70 -13.80 15.13 -6.21
C GLN A 70 -12.87 13.96 -5.97
N VAL A 71 -13.34 12.95 -5.23
CA VAL A 71 -12.60 11.71 -4.97
C VAL A 71 -12.42 10.91 -6.26
N VAL A 72 -11.18 10.52 -6.57
CA VAL A 72 -10.81 9.83 -7.82
C VAL A 72 -10.50 8.36 -7.54
N TRP A 73 -11.55 7.55 -7.43
CA TRP A 73 -11.45 6.12 -7.13
C TRP A 73 -10.59 5.33 -8.12
N GLN A 74 -10.62 5.69 -9.41
CA GLN A 74 -9.87 4.97 -10.45
C GLN A 74 -8.35 5.17 -10.35
N LYS A 75 -7.89 6.21 -9.65
CA LYS A 75 -6.46 6.53 -9.50
C LYS A 75 -5.67 5.34 -8.92
N MET A 76 -6.29 4.52 -8.07
CA MET A 76 -5.64 3.36 -7.47
C MET A 76 -5.60 2.10 -8.36
N ILE A 77 -6.37 2.08 -9.44
CA ILE A 77 -6.62 0.87 -10.26
C ILE A 77 -6.04 1.02 -11.66
N GLU A 78 -6.14 2.20 -12.27
CA GLU A 78 -5.78 2.40 -13.68
C GLU A 78 -4.28 2.64 -13.90
N GLY A 79 -3.57 3.18 -12.91
CA GLY A 79 -2.13 3.42 -13.05
C GLY A 79 -1.41 3.78 -11.74
N PRO A 80 -0.08 3.94 -11.79
CA PRO A 80 0.70 4.40 -10.66
C PRO A 80 0.20 5.74 -10.12
N THR A 81 0.05 5.81 -8.79
CA THR A 81 -0.35 7.01 -8.07
C THR A 81 0.86 7.70 -7.45
N ASP A 82 0.91 9.02 -7.53
CA ASP A 82 1.96 9.84 -6.92
C ASP A 82 1.95 9.78 -5.39
N GLU A 83 3.12 9.89 -4.75
CA GLU A 83 3.25 9.91 -3.28
C GLU A 83 2.33 10.95 -2.63
N SER A 84 2.28 12.16 -3.19
CA SER A 84 1.48 13.28 -2.66
C SER A 84 -0.02 12.96 -2.56
N CYS A 85 -0.53 12.13 -3.47
CA CYS A 85 -1.93 11.72 -3.49
C CYS A 85 -2.27 10.71 -2.39
N LEU A 86 -1.29 9.94 -1.92
CA LEU A 86 -1.47 8.91 -0.88
C LEU A 86 -1.07 9.37 0.52
N LYS A 87 -0.30 10.45 0.62
CA LYS A 87 0.21 10.98 1.89
C LYS A 87 -0.88 11.14 2.95
N GLY A 88 -2.00 11.78 2.61
CA GLY A 88 -3.09 11.99 3.56
C GLY A 88 -3.72 10.68 4.05
N LEU A 89 -3.82 9.68 3.18
CA LEU A 89 -4.36 8.36 3.54
C LEU A 89 -3.39 7.59 4.44
N ALA A 90 -2.09 7.59 4.10
CA ALA A 90 -1.04 6.98 4.89
C ALA A 90 -0.91 7.62 6.29
N GLU A 91 -1.00 8.95 6.38
CA GLU A 91 -0.99 9.67 7.65
C GLU A 91 -2.19 9.33 8.52
N ALA A 92 -3.38 9.14 7.93
CA ALA A 92 -4.57 8.72 8.66
C ALA A 92 -4.45 7.27 9.18
N ILE A 93 -3.92 6.35 8.36
CA ILE A 93 -3.64 4.97 8.79
C ILE A 93 -2.64 4.96 9.95
N LYS A 94 -1.56 5.74 9.82
CA LYS A 94 -0.55 5.90 10.87
C LYS A 94 -1.13 6.49 12.16
N LEU A 95 -2.02 7.46 12.04
CA LEU A 95 -2.71 8.06 13.18
C LEU A 95 -3.50 7.02 13.97
N LEU A 96 -4.26 6.15 13.28
CA LEU A 96 -5.04 5.08 13.90
C LEU A 96 -4.14 4.01 14.54
N TYR A 97 -3.02 3.68 13.92
CA TYR A 97 -2.07 2.68 14.42
C TYR A 97 -1.28 3.17 15.65
N ASP A 98 -0.75 4.39 15.59
CA ASP A 98 0.18 4.92 16.60
C ASP A 98 -0.52 5.37 17.89
N THR A 99 -1.79 5.77 17.83
CA THR A 99 -2.45 6.38 18.98
C THR A 99 -2.80 5.39 20.10
N GLY A 100 -2.64 4.08 19.88
CA GLY A 100 -2.79 3.06 20.93
C GLY A 100 -4.11 3.18 21.70
N THR A 101 -5.13 3.77 21.07
CA THR A 101 -6.44 3.92 21.67
C THR A 101 -7.00 2.52 21.91
N LYS A 102 -7.72 2.31 23.01
CA LYS A 102 -8.36 1.00 23.30
C LYS A 102 -9.30 0.54 22.18
N GLU A 103 -9.66 1.43 21.27
CA GLU A 103 -10.59 1.19 20.18
C GLU A 103 -9.90 0.62 18.93
N TRP A 104 -8.60 0.86 18.71
CA TRP A 104 -7.88 0.35 17.55
C TRP A 104 -6.75 -0.60 17.94
N THR A 105 -6.90 -1.86 17.56
CA THR A 105 -5.81 -2.83 17.59
C THR A 105 -4.99 -2.77 16.30
N ALA A 106 -3.78 -3.33 16.32
CA ALA A 106 -2.99 -3.50 15.11
C ALA A 106 -3.76 -4.30 14.06
N ASP A 107 -4.46 -5.37 14.48
CA ASP A 107 -5.29 -6.19 13.60
C ASP A 107 -6.44 -5.40 12.96
N ASP A 108 -7.12 -4.54 13.71
CA ASP A 108 -8.17 -3.67 13.15
C ASP A 108 -7.63 -2.77 12.02
N VAL A 109 -6.45 -2.18 12.23
CA VAL A 109 -5.82 -1.31 11.24
C VAL A 109 -5.34 -2.13 10.03
N ILE A 110 -4.79 -3.33 10.24
CA ILE A 110 -4.39 -4.21 9.13
C ILE A 110 -5.62 -4.67 8.33
N SER A 111 -6.73 -5.02 8.97
CA SER A 111 -7.99 -5.34 8.29
C SER A 111 -8.52 -4.14 7.50
N LEU A 112 -8.42 -2.92 8.04
CA LEU A 112 -8.81 -1.70 7.33
C LEU A 112 -7.97 -1.48 6.07
N VAL A 113 -6.66 -1.71 6.13
CA VAL A 113 -5.76 -1.62 4.98
C VAL A 113 -6.04 -2.73 3.97
N ASP A 114 -6.36 -3.96 4.43
CA ASP A 114 -6.72 -5.07 3.54
C ASP A 114 -8.01 -4.73 2.76
N GLU A 115 -9.03 -4.20 3.44
CA GLU A 115 -10.28 -3.74 2.79
C GLU A 115 -10.07 -2.55 1.84
N LEU A 116 -9.19 -1.61 2.18
CA LEU A 116 -8.83 -0.52 1.27
C LEU A 116 -8.27 -1.04 -0.05
N SER A 117 -7.38 -2.05 0.02
CA SER A 117 -6.68 -2.59 -1.15
C SER A 117 -7.60 -3.22 -2.21
N VAL A 118 -8.89 -3.40 -1.91
CA VAL A 118 -9.89 -3.98 -2.81
C VAL A 118 -11.09 -3.06 -3.08
N VAL A 119 -11.05 -1.79 -2.66
CA VAL A 119 -12.15 -0.83 -2.85
C VAL A 119 -11.72 0.34 -3.75
N PRO A 120 -12.37 0.58 -4.91
CA PRO A 120 -13.64 -0.02 -5.34
C PRO A 120 -13.48 -1.37 -6.04
N ARG A 121 -12.24 -1.71 -6.40
CA ARG A 121 -11.75 -2.98 -6.94
C ARG A 121 -10.32 -3.16 -6.44
N GLU A 122 -9.72 -4.31 -6.74
CA GLU A 122 -8.31 -4.58 -6.45
C GLU A 122 -7.41 -3.44 -6.95
N TRP A 123 -6.65 -2.87 -6.02
CA TRP A 123 -5.67 -1.84 -6.31
C TRP A 123 -4.43 -2.44 -6.95
N LEU A 124 -3.76 -1.64 -7.77
CA LEU A 124 -2.45 -2.01 -8.29
C LEU A 124 -1.49 -2.27 -7.13
N LEU A 125 -0.72 -3.34 -7.24
CA LEU A 125 0.27 -3.70 -6.22
C LEU A 125 1.33 -2.61 -6.00
N GLU A 126 1.67 -1.85 -7.04
CA GLU A 126 2.54 -0.67 -6.91
C GLU A 126 1.93 0.39 -5.98
N ASN A 127 0.62 0.62 -6.08
CA ASN A 127 -0.08 1.60 -5.24
C ASN A 127 -0.25 1.11 -3.79
N ASN A 128 -0.49 -0.19 -3.60
CA ASN A 128 -0.46 -0.82 -2.28
C ASN A 128 0.93 -0.70 -1.62
N ALA A 129 1.99 -1.02 -2.37
CA ALA A 129 3.37 -0.91 -1.90
C ALA A 129 3.72 0.53 -1.50
N ARG A 130 3.35 1.51 -2.33
CA ARG A 130 3.56 2.94 -2.03
C ARG A 130 2.81 3.37 -0.77
N LEU A 131 1.54 2.96 -0.59
CA LEU A 131 0.80 3.26 0.64
C LEU A 131 1.49 2.67 1.88
N LEU A 132 1.95 1.41 1.82
CA LEU A 132 2.59 0.74 2.95
C LEU A 132 3.93 1.39 3.33
N ILE A 133 4.74 1.81 2.33
CA ILE A 133 5.98 2.56 2.56
C ILE A 133 5.66 3.87 3.32
N LEU A 134 4.67 4.63 2.84
CA LEU A 134 4.27 5.90 3.44
C LEU A 134 3.65 5.76 4.84
N SER A 135 2.94 4.66 5.08
CA SER A 135 2.31 4.36 6.38
C SER A 135 3.36 4.03 7.46
N GLY A 136 4.54 3.58 7.04
CA GLY A 136 5.71 3.40 7.90
C GLY A 136 6.00 1.94 8.29
N ASN A 137 7.20 1.74 8.83
CA ASN A 137 7.82 0.42 9.01
C ASN A 137 6.97 -0.57 9.82
N ASN A 138 6.37 -0.12 10.92
CA ASN A 138 5.62 -1.00 11.80
C ASN A 138 4.34 -1.50 11.13
N ILE A 139 3.65 -0.63 10.39
CA ILE A 139 2.41 -0.96 9.68
C ILE A 139 2.71 -1.86 8.51
N CYS A 140 3.71 -1.51 7.69
CA CYS A 140 4.17 -2.33 6.58
C CYS A 140 4.57 -3.73 7.06
N PHE A 141 5.41 -3.83 8.09
CA PHE A 141 5.80 -5.12 8.66
C PHE A 141 4.60 -5.92 9.17
N THR A 142 3.69 -5.31 9.95
CA THR A 142 2.55 -6.01 10.54
C THR A 142 1.58 -6.50 9.47
N PHE A 143 1.32 -5.69 8.43
CA PHE A 143 0.53 -6.09 7.27
C PHE A 143 1.13 -7.32 6.60
N MET A 144 2.43 -7.27 6.28
CA MET A 144 3.15 -8.36 5.62
C MET A 144 3.24 -9.62 6.49
N ALA A 145 3.47 -9.47 7.80
CA ALA A 145 3.49 -10.56 8.76
C ALA A 145 2.13 -11.25 8.84
N SER A 146 1.02 -10.48 8.82
CA SER A 146 -0.33 -11.05 8.75
C SER A 146 -0.54 -11.89 7.48
N LYS A 147 -0.03 -11.45 6.32
CA LYS A 147 -0.06 -12.27 5.09
C LYS A 147 0.76 -13.56 5.24
N ALA A 148 1.94 -13.48 5.83
CA ALA A 148 2.81 -14.63 6.08
C ALA A 148 2.15 -15.67 7.00
N VAL A 149 1.58 -15.24 8.13
CA VAL A 149 0.88 -16.11 9.09
C VAL A 149 -0.33 -16.79 8.47
N ASN A 150 -1.03 -16.10 7.56
CA ASN A 150 -2.17 -16.64 6.83
C ASN A 150 -1.77 -17.52 5.61
N GLY A 151 -0.49 -17.84 5.43
CA GLY A 151 -0.01 -18.69 4.33
C GLY A 151 -0.11 -18.04 2.94
N ARG A 152 -0.30 -16.72 2.85
CA ARG A 152 -0.45 -15.98 1.59
C ARG A 152 0.92 -15.66 0.96
N THR A 153 1.77 -16.67 0.81
CA THR A 153 3.18 -16.54 0.40
C THR A 153 3.35 -15.92 -0.99
N ILE A 154 2.50 -16.28 -1.95
CA ILE A 154 2.57 -15.75 -3.33
C ILE A 154 2.21 -14.26 -3.36
N GLU A 155 1.13 -13.87 -2.66
CA GLU A 155 0.72 -12.47 -2.54
C GLU A 155 1.82 -11.63 -1.89
N LEU A 156 2.40 -12.16 -0.82
CA LEU A 156 3.50 -11.53 -0.10
C LEU A 156 4.76 -11.39 -0.96
N ALA A 157 5.09 -12.40 -1.76
CA ALA A 157 6.23 -12.36 -2.68
C ALA A 157 6.06 -11.29 -3.75
N LYS A 158 4.86 -11.20 -4.36
CA LYS A 158 4.53 -10.11 -5.28
C LYS A 158 4.66 -8.75 -4.59
N LEU A 159 4.16 -8.61 -3.37
CA LEU A 159 4.27 -7.35 -2.63
C LEU A 159 5.74 -6.93 -2.40
N ILE A 160 6.65 -7.87 -2.12
CA ILE A 160 8.10 -7.58 -2.02
C ILE A 160 8.65 -7.00 -3.32
N VAL A 161 8.28 -7.58 -4.47
CA VAL A 161 8.69 -7.07 -5.79
C VAL A 161 8.24 -5.62 -5.98
N PHE A 162 6.98 -5.31 -5.64
CA PHE A 162 6.46 -3.94 -5.78
C PHE A 162 7.01 -2.96 -4.74
N LEU A 163 7.36 -3.41 -3.54
CA LEU A 163 8.11 -2.59 -2.57
C LEU A 163 9.51 -2.24 -3.10
N ALA A 164 10.20 -3.19 -3.74
CA ALA A 164 11.47 -2.94 -4.40
C ALA A 164 11.31 -1.99 -5.60
N LEU A 165 10.29 -2.20 -6.44
CA LEU A 165 10.00 -1.33 -7.58
C LEU A 165 9.74 0.12 -7.15
N VAL A 166 8.87 0.34 -6.16
CA VAL A 166 8.60 1.69 -5.63
C VAL A 166 9.86 2.27 -5.00
N SER A 167 10.67 1.46 -4.32
CA SER A 167 11.94 1.93 -3.75
C SER A 167 12.91 2.42 -4.84
N GLU A 168 12.99 1.73 -5.96
CA GLU A 168 13.82 2.15 -7.10
C GLU A 168 13.26 3.41 -7.78
N LYS A 169 11.95 3.46 -8.05
CA LYS A 169 11.30 4.59 -8.75
C LYS A 169 11.37 5.91 -7.95
N GLU A 170 11.10 5.84 -6.66
CA GLU A 170 11.02 7.02 -5.78
C GLU A 170 12.34 7.29 -5.05
N LEU A 171 13.42 6.56 -5.39
CA LEU A 171 14.74 6.66 -4.78
C LEU A 171 14.74 6.41 -3.26
N TYR A 172 13.86 5.55 -2.77
CA TYR A 172 13.95 5.04 -1.39
C TYR A 172 15.10 4.03 -1.25
N CYS A 173 15.50 3.78 0.00
CA CYS A 173 16.62 2.90 0.30
C CYS A 173 16.29 1.43 0.01
N MET A 174 16.95 0.80 -0.97
CA MET A 174 16.73 -0.63 -1.28
C MET A 174 17.09 -1.57 -0.10
N ASP A 175 18.07 -1.19 0.73
CA ASP A 175 18.39 -1.88 1.99
C ASP A 175 17.18 -1.98 2.93
N TRP A 176 16.30 -0.97 2.92
CA TRP A 176 15.06 -1.05 3.68
C TRP A 176 14.15 -2.18 3.18
N ALA A 177 13.96 -2.33 1.86
CA ALA A 177 13.11 -3.36 1.28
C ALA A 177 13.65 -4.77 1.59
N VAL A 178 14.98 -4.95 1.48
CA VAL A 178 15.63 -6.23 1.83
C VAL A 178 15.53 -6.52 3.32
N LYS A 179 15.76 -5.54 4.20
CA LYS A 179 15.58 -5.70 5.65
C LYS A 179 14.13 -6.00 6.01
N MET A 180 13.16 -5.43 5.31
CA MET A 180 11.74 -5.75 5.48
C MET A 180 11.48 -7.20 5.10
N MET A 181 11.96 -7.67 3.94
CA MET A 181 11.89 -9.08 3.54
C MET A 181 12.49 -10.00 4.60
N GLN A 182 13.68 -9.67 5.13
CA GLN A 182 14.35 -10.47 6.15
C GLN A 182 13.53 -10.55 7.45
N LYS A 183 12.93 -9.44 7.88
CA LYS A 183 12.04 -9.43 9.06
C LYS A 183 10.83 -10.33 8.85
N VAL A 184 10.19 -10.23 7.69
CA VAL A 184 9.03 -11.06 7.33
C VAL A 184 9.43 -12.53 7.20
N CYS A 185 10.60 -12.82 6.65
CA CYS A 185 11.13 -14.18 6.54
C CYS A 185 11.26 -14.86 7.92
N LYS A 186 11.58 -14.09 8.97
CA LYS A 186 11.64 -14.60 10.36
C LYS A 186 10.27 -14.96 10.96
N VAL A 187 9.18 -14.52 10.35
CA VAL A 187 7.80 -14.88 10.78
C VAL A 187 7.48 -16.34 10.43
N PHE A 188 8.06 -16.87 9.36
CA PHE A 188 7.90 -18.28 9.00
C PHE A 188 8.61 -19.18 10.01
N SER A 189 7.92 -20.25 10.41
CA SER A 189 8.34 -21.11 11.52
C SER A 189 9.43 -22.10 11.11
N THR A 190 9.36 -22.58 9.86
CA THR A 190 10.28 -23.62 9.37
C THR A 190 11.28 -23.10 8.34
N PRO A 191 12.49 -23.69 8.24
CA PRO A 191 13.43 -23.37 7.16
C PRO A 191 12.85 -23.63 5.76
N VAL A 192 11.98 -24.62 5.62
CA VAL A 192 11.32 -24.96 4.35
C VAL A 192 10.38 -23.84 3.91
N GLU A 193 9.53 -23.34 4.80
CA GLU A 193 8.66 -22.20 4.52
C GLU A 193 9.45 -20.94 4.12
N ARG A 194 10.57 -20.69 4.83
CA ARG A 194 11.47 -19.57 4.51
C ARG A 194 12.05 -19.69 3.12
N ASN A 195 12.58 -20.88 2.77
CA ASN A 195 13.13 -21.14 1.44
C ASN A 195 12.05 -21.02 0.35
N ASN A 196 10.85 -21.55 0.59
CA ASN A 196 9.72 -21.43 -0.33
C ASN A 196 9.32 -19.96 -0.56
N PHE A 197 9.31 -19.15 0.49
CA PHE A 197 9.04 -17.72 0.37
C PHE A 197 10.12 -17.00 -0.44
N LEU A 198 11.40 -17.24 -0.15
CA LEU A 198 12.51 -16.63 -0.90
C LEU A 198 12.48 -17.03 -2.38
N GLN A 199 12.20 -18.30 -2.69
CA GLN A 199 12.01 -18.76 -4.06
C GLN A 199 10.83 -18.05 -4.72
N SER A 200 9.70 -17.93 -4.01
CA SER A 200 8.51 -17.22 -4.50
C SER A 200 8.81 -15.76 -4.83
N VAL A 201 9.70 -15.08 -4.08
CA VAL A 201 10.14 -13.70 -4.39
C VAL A 201 10.94 -13.66 -5.70
N ALA A 202 11.88 -14.58 -5.89
CA ALA A 202 12.65 -14.67 -7.13
C ALA A 202 11.75 -14.96 -8.34
N ASP A 203 10.82 -15.91 -8.19
CA ASP A 203 9.83 -16.25 -9.22
C ASP A 203 8.90 -15.06 -9.51
N ALA A 204 8.46 -14.33 -8.48
CA ALA A 204 7.62 -13.14 -8.65
C ALA A 204 8.32 -12.03 -9.44
N PHE A 205 9.63 -11.81 -9.24
CA PHE A 205 10.40 -10.88 -10.08
C PHE A 205 10.40 -11.34 -11.54
N ALA A 206 10.69 -12.62 -11.79
CA ALA A 206 10.71 -13.18 -13.15
C ALA A 206 9.35 -13.05 -13.84
N CYS A 207 8.26 -13.37 -13.15
CA CYS A 207 6.89 -13.22 -13.65
C CYS A 207 6.58 -11.75 -13.98
N ALA A 208 6.84 -10.83 -13.05
CA ALA A 208 6.53 -9.41 -13.26
C ALA A 208 7.33 -8.81 -14.44
N ILE A 209 8.59 -9.21 -14.62
CA ILE A 209 9.44 -8.78 -15.75
C ILE A 209 8.89 -9.34 -17.05
N MET A 210 8.50 -10.61 -17.08
CA MET A 210 7.94 -11.23 -18.28
C MET A 210 6.60 -10.60 -18.68
N GLU A 211 5.72 -10.31 -17.72
CA GLU A 211 4.44 -9.62 -17.94
C GLU A 211 4.67 -8.22 -18.55
N MET A 212 5.61 -7.45 -18.00
CA MET A 212 5.98 -6.13 -18.53
C MET A 212 6.63 -6.23 -19.92
N LEU A 213 7.50 -7.21 -20.14
CA LEU A 213 8.13 -7.43 -21.44
C LEU A 213 7.10 -7.77 -22.51
N GLN A 214 6.12 -8.62 -22.20
CA GLN A 214 5.01 -8.94 -23.12
C GLN A 214 4.21 -7.70 -23.48
N LEU A 215 3.95 -6.82 -22.51
CA LEU A 215 3.23 -5.57 -22.74
C LEU A 215 4.02 -4.63 -23.68
N VAL A 216 5.33 -4.49 -23.48
CA VAL A 216 6.23 -3.75 -24.38
C VAL A 216 6.26 -4.36 -25.78
N MET A 217 6.28 -5.68 -25.90
CA MET A 217 6.33 -6.37 -27.19
C MET A 217 5.00 -6.31 -27.96
N SER A 218 3.87 -6.13 -27.28
CA SER A 218 2.55 -6.07 -27.93
C SER A 218 2.28 -4.76 -28.68
N GLY A 219 3.07 -3.70 -28.45
CA GLY A 219 3.11 -2.48 -29.28
C GLY A 219 1.78 -1.72 -29.39
N ASP A 220 0.98 -1.66 -28.31
CA ASP A 220 -0.34 -1.03 -28.33
C ASP A 220 -0.25 0.49 -28.07
N GLY A 221 0.20 1.26 -29.08
CA GLY A 221 0.08 2.73 -29.15
C GLY A 221 1.08 3.58 -28.35
N ASP A 222 0.84 4.90 -28.28
CA ASP A 222 1.65 6.01 -27.68
C ASP A 222 2.22 5.78 -26.24
N ASP A 223 1.97 4.61 -25.62
CA ASP A 223 2.44 4.19 -24.30
C ASP A 223 3.70 3.29 -24.32
N ASP A 224 4.29 3.02 -25.49
CA ASP A 224 5.49 2.19 -25.63
C ASP A 224 6.67 2.70 -24.79
N ASP A 225 6.92 4.02 -24.77
CA ASP A 225 8.00 4.62 -23.98
C ASP A 225 7.78 4.44 -22.47
N ARG A 226 6.54 4.61 -22.00
CA ARG A 226 6.20 4.43 -20.57
C ARG A 226 6.32 2.97 -20.16
N SER A 227 5.88 2.06 -21.02
CA SER A 227 5.95 0.63 -20.80
C SER A 227 7.39 0.15 -20.74
N PHE A 228 8.24 0.62 -21.65
CA PHE A 228 9.67 0.33 -21.64
C PHE A 228 10.35 0.88 -20.38
N MET A 229 10.04 2.12 -19.98
CA MET A 229 10.58 2.71 -18.75
C MET A 229 10.14 1.93 -17.50
N ASN A 230 8.89 1.46 -17.44
CA ASN A 230 8.42 0.61 -16.35
C ASN A 230 9.18 -0.72 -16.28
N LEU A 231 9.42 -1.37 -17.42
CA LEU A 231 10.25 -2.56 -17.51
C LEU A 231 11.68 -2.28 -17.04
N PHE A 232 12.28 -1.17 -17.50
CA PHE A 232 13.62 -0.76 -17.08
C PHE A 232 13.72 -0.59 -15.57
N HIS A 233 12.78 0.12 -14.95
CA HIS A 233 12.74 0.28 -13.49
C HIS A 233 12.57 -1.05 -12.75
N LEU A 234 11.80 -1.99 -13.30
CA LEU A 234 11.62 -3.30 -12.68
C LEU A 234 12.88 -4.16 -12.74
N VAL A 235 13.59 -4.17 -13.87
CA VAL A 235 14.88 -4.86 -14.02
C VAL A 235 15.92 -4.24 -13.09
N GLN A 236 15.95 -2.91 -13.02
CA GLN A 236 16.84 -2.19 -12.12
C GLN A 236 16.53 -2.49 -10.65
N ALA A 237 15.25 -2.51 -10.27
CA ALA A 237 14.82 -2.87 -8.92
C ALA A 237 15.23 -4.31 -8.57
N GLN A 238 15.11 -5.27 -9.49
CA GLN A 238 15.59 -6.64 -9.29
C GLN A 238 17.11 -6.66 -9.05
N ALA A 239 17.90 -5.98 -9.87
CA ALA A 239 19.35 -5.94 -9.74
C ALA A 239 19.79 -5.29 -8.42
N SER A 240 19.22 -4.13 -8.09
CA SER A 240 19.45 -3.41 -6.84
C SER A 240 19.09 -4.27 -5.62
N PHE A 241 17.94 -4.94 -5.65
CA PHE A 241 17.46 -5.80 -4.57
C PHE A 241 18.40 -6.99 -4.32
N HIS A 242 18.77 -7.73 -5.38
CA HIS A 242 19.64 -8.90 -5.25
C HIS A 242 21.07 -8.51 -4.88
N LYS A 243 21.59 -7.37 -5.37
CA LYS A 243 22.87 -6.81 -4.93
C LYS A 243 22.89 -6.58 -3.41
N GLU A 244 21.81 -6.03 -2.87
CA GLU A 244 21.70 -5.75 -1.44
C GLU A 244 21.52 -7.03 -0.59
N VAL A 245 20.79 -8.02 -1.11
CA VAL A 245 20.75 -9.37 -0.51
C VAL A 245 22.16 -9.97 -0.44
N LEU A 246 22.93 -9.92 -1.54
CA LEU A 246 24.30 -10.41 -1.59
C LEU A 246 25.19 -9.67 -0.58
N TYR A 247 25.13 -8.34 -0.55
CA TYR A 247 25.88 -7.52 0.40
C TYR A 247 25.62 -7.93 1.85
N LEU A 248 24.35 -8.09 2.25
CA LEU A 248 24.00 -8.55 3.59
C LEU A 248 24.48 -9.97 3.87
N THR A 249 24.41 -10.90 2.91
CA THR A 249 24.93 -12.26 3.11
C THR A 249 26.45 -12.30 3.25
N MET A 250 27.18 -11.48 2.50
CA MET A 250 28.64 -11.42 2.56
C MET A 250 29.15 -10.75 3.84
N ASN A 251 28.43 -9.76 4.38
CA ASN A 251 28.81 -9.09 5.63
C ASN A 251 28.41 -9.84 6.91
N VAL A 252 27.60 -10.89 6.81
CA VAL A 252 27.20 -11.74 7.95
C VAL A 252 28.20 -12.88 8.18
N LEU A 253 29.11 -13.15 7.25
CA LEU A 253 30.24 -14.06 7.47
C LEU A 253 31.29 -13.36 8.36
N PRO A 254 31.55 -13.82 9.59
CA PRO A 254 32.70 -13.33 10.33
C PRO A 254 33.97 -13.83 9.63
N SER A 255 34.90 -12.91 9.37
CA SER A 255 36.31 -13.24 9.10
C SER A 255 36.94 -13.97 10.26
#